data_AF-A0AA36GM90-F1
#
_entry.id   AF-A0AA36GM90-F1
#
_cell.length_a   1.000
_cell.length_b   1.000
_cell.length_c   1.000
_cell.angle_alpha   90.00
_cell.angle_beta   90.00
_cell.angle_gamma   90.00
#
_symmetry.space_group_name_H-M   'P 1'
#
loop_
_entity.id
_entity.type
_entity.pdbx_description
1 polymer ?
#
loop_
_entity_poly.entity_id
_entity_poly.type
_entity_poly.pdbx_seq_one_letter_code
_entity_poly.pdbx_strand_id
1 'polypeptide(L)'
;MSQDVDTSQIGQKDGLEIYRINKFKLEEVPKEDYGQFYSGDSYVVLYTKYKGACNIHFWLGEKTSIDEMGTAAIKSQQIDEFHGGMPVQYREVQFHESPLFLSYFPNGIRYLDGGVESGYNIVEDPLKDFKPRLYHCKGKRNVRWYQVECKKESLNLGDVFVLDLGRTVYVWMPPASGRLEKIKGMMCAKEIADKERHGEAQVKILDSDWDKDEEFWSHFGGLSSAKNVKRAMNDDQDYWRKISDKVTLYKVSDESGDMKVMKIQGPAKQTELNTKDAFILDAATGGIFVWIGKECSAIERISALQMGEKFLKLQMLPPWTQVTRVMEGAETMSFMQWFEEWDEEKQRKCFVPQLFQVSNASGKLVIEEIANFTQENLDGDDVMILDALHSIYVWVGAGADPKEKEGAQETAKKYLKQDTHPRHKDTTIETIYQGKETPTFKKFFPKWDDQLFQSGNRSVEKMRKLLFH
;
A
#
# COMPACT_ATOMS: atom_id res chain seq x y z
N MET A 1 9.40 6.87 37.41
CA MET A 1 8.27 6.75 36.46
C MET A 1 7.05 7.29 37.18
N SER A 2 6.64 8.51 36.86
CA SER A 2 5.42 9.08 37.44
C SER A 2 4.20 8.29 36.93
N GLN A 3 3.24 8.01 37.81
CA GLN A 3 1.97 7.36 37.45
C GLN A 3 1.00 8.43 36.92
N ASP A 4 0.24 8.11 35.86
CA ASP A 4 -0.86 8.98 35.40
C ASP A 4 -1.91 9.04 36.50
N VAL A 5 -2.30 10.25 36.90
CA VAL A 5 -3.33 10.43 37.92
C VAL A 5 -4.69 10.10 37.32
N ASP A 6 -5.46 9.25 38.00
CA ASP A 6 -6.84 8.96 37.64
C ASP A 6 -7.70 10.23 37.83
N THR A 7 -8.30 10.71 36.74
CA THR A 7 -9.14 11.91 36.73
C THR A 7 -10.34 11.83 37.67
N SER A 8 -10.77 10.61 38.05
CA SER A 8 -11.86 10.40 39.02
C SER A 8 -11.51 10.82 40.46
N GLN A 9 -10.22 10.90 40.77
CA GLN A 9 -9.72 11.22 42.12
C GLN A 9 -9.43 12.71 42.32
N ILE A 10 -9.44 13.49 41.23
CA ILE A 10 -9.16 14.92 41.22
C ILE A 10 -10.41 15.68 41.72
N GLY A 11 -10.23 16.75 42.51
CA GLY A 11 -11.34 17.60 42.97
C GLY A 11 -12.15 17.07 44.14
N GLN A 12 -11.67 15.99 44.79
CA GLN A 12 -12.33 15.39 45.96
C GLN A 12 -12.10 16.16 47.26
N LYS A 13 -11.09 17.06 47.29
CA LYS A 13 -10.72 17.85 48.48
C LYS A 13 -10.80 19.33 48.17
N ASP A 14 -11.14 20.12 49.18
CA ASP A 14 -11.14 21.58 49.09
C ASP A 14 -9.70 22.09 48.95
N GLY A 15 -9.50 23.04 48.05
CA GLY A 15 -8.19 23.67 47.80
C GLY A 15 -7.78 23.67 46.33
N LEU A 16 -6.48 23.94 46.12
CA LEU A 16 -5.86 24.03 44.80
C LEU A 16 -5.09 22.75 44.49
N GLU A 17 -5.34 22.18 43.32
CA GLU A 17 -4.65 21.02 42.75
C GLU A 17 -4.06 21.43 41.39
N ILE A 18 -2.78 21.12 41.16
CA ILE A 18 -2.08 21.49 39.92
C ILE A 18 -1.45 20.23 39.33
N TYR A 19 -1.67 20.02 38.04
CA TYR A 19 -1.13 18.91 37.29
C TYR A 19 -0.42 19.43 36.05
N ARG A 20 0.78 18.91 35.79
CA ARG A 20 1.56 19.16 34.58
C ARG A 20 1.24 18.07 33.56
N ILE A 21 1.11 18.45 32.29
CA ILE A 21 1.02 17.47 31.21
C ILE A 21 2.41 16.93 30.91
N ASN A 22 2.55 15.60 30.85
CA ASN A 22 3.78 14.95 30.45
C ASN A 22 3.45 13.70 29.63
N LYS A 23 3.78 13.71 28.33
CA LYS A 23 3.54 12.59 27.40
C LYS A 23 2.11 12.02 27.51
N PHE A 24 1.12 12.88 27.32
CA PHE A 24 -0.33 12.59 27.39
C PHE A 24 -0.90 12.27 28.79
N LYS A 25 -0.10 12.40 29.86
CA LYS A 25 -0.50 12.06 31.24
C LYS A 25 -0.55 13.29 32.14
N LEU A 26 -1.34 13.20 33.22
CA LEU A 26 -1.36 14.18 34.31
C LEU A 26 -0.36 13.76 35.38
N GLU A 27 0.59 14.64 35.68
CA GLU A 27 1.53 14.49 36.80
C GLU A 27 1.27 15.57 37.84
N GLU A 28 1.02 15.18 39.09
CA GLU A 28 0.79 16.12 40.19
C GLU A 28 2.03 16.99 40.43
N VAL A 29 1.82 18.31 40.50
CA VAL A 29 2.88 19.27 40.81
C VAL A 29 3.06 19.33 42.33
N PRO A 30 4.29 19.27 42.86
CA PRO A 30 4.54 19.44 44.28
C PRO A 30 4.02 20.81 44.78
N LYS A 31 3.49 20.85 46.00
CA LYS A 31 2.86 22.08 46.55
C LYS A 31 3.85 23.23 46.72
N GLU A 32 5.12 22.90 46.98
CA GLU A 32 6.24 23.84 47.02
C GLU A 32 6.50 24.55 45.69
N ASP A 33 6.08 23.93 44.58
CA ASP A 33 6.25 24.45 43.22
C ASP A 33 5.00 25.14 42.67
N TYR A 34 3.94 25.27 43.47
CA TYR A 34 2.73 25.97 43.07
C TYR A 34 3.03 27.43 42.70
N GLY A 35 2.56 27.82 41.51
CA GLY A 35 2.82 29.13 40.92
C GLY A 35 4.07 29.17 40.03
N GLN A 36 4.81 28.07 39.89
CA GLN A 36 5.89 27.94 38.91
C GLN A 36 5.38 27.19 37.67
N PHE A 37 5.44 27.83 36.51
CA PHE A 37 4.97 27.27 35.24
C PHE A 37 6.09 27.31 34.20
N TYR A 38 6.41 26.16 33.60
CA TYR A 38 7.34 26.09 32.49
C TYR A 38 6.68 26.59 31.21
N SER A 39 7.34 27.51 30.49
CA SER A 39 6.82 28.06 29.24
C SER A 39 6.70 27.03 28.12
N GLY A 40 7.42 25.92 28.20
CA GLY A 40 7.36 24.81 27.26
C GLY A 40 6.23 23.81 27.50
N ASP A 41 5.37 24.00 28.50
CA ASP A 41 4.40 22.97 28.92
C ASP A 41 2.97 23.47 29.00
N SER A 42 2.05 22.50 29.15
CA SER A 42 0.66 22.73 29.50
C SER A 42 0.33 22.16 30.88
N TYR A 43 -0.62 22.78 31.58
CA TYR A 43 -1.02 22.41 32.92
C TYR A 43 -2.54 22.38 33.05
N VAL A 44 -3.05 21.58 33.99
CA VAL A 44 -4.43 21.63 34.48
C VAL A 44 -4.40 22.05 35.94
N VAL A 45 -5.09 23.13 36.27
CA VAL A 45 -5.20 23.72 37.60
C VAL A 45 -6.67 23.67 38.03
N LEU A 46 -6.96 22.94 39.09
CA LEU A 46 -8.29 22.84 39.66
C LEU A 46 -8.35 23.58 40.99
N TYR A 47 -9.34 24.45 41.15
CA TYR A 47 -9.67 25.06 42.43
C TYR A 47 -11.05 24.60 42.91
N THR A 48 -11.09 23.87 44.02
CA THR A 48 -12.34 23.38 44.64
C THR A 48 -12.63 24.17 45.90
N LYS A 49 -13.74 24.91 45.91
CA LYS A 49 -14.16 25.70 47.09
C LYS A 49 -14.91 24.84 48.11
N TYR A 50 -15.79 23.98 47.61
CA TYR A 50 -16.49 22.92 48.32
C TYR A 50 -17.05 21.94 47.28
N LYS A 51 -17.48 20.75 47.72
CA LYS A 51 -18.04 19.72 46.85
C LYS A 51 -19.15 20.28 45.94
N GLY A 52 -18.91 20.27 44.62
CA GLY A 52 -19.84 20.78 43.60
C GLY A 52 -19.62 22.24 43.16
N ALA A 53 -18.62 22.94 43.71
CA ALA A 53 -18.22 24.28 43.28
C ALA A 53 -16.70 24.31 43.03
N CYS A 54 -16.31 24.07 41.78
CA CYS A 54 -14.92 24.07 41.36
C CYS A 54 -14.71 24.79 40.01
N ASN A 55 -13.51 25.30 39.81
CA ASN A 55 -13.07 25.91 38.56
C ASN A 55 -11.90 25.09 38.00
N ILE A 56 -11.98 24.72 36.73
CA ILE A 56 -10.92 24.03 36.01
C ILE A 56 -10.24 25.06 35.10
N HIS A 57 -8.94 25.21 35.22
CA HIS A 57 -8.14 26.04 34.34
C HIS A 57 -7.16 25.15 33.60
N PHE A 58 -7.11 25.22 32.27
CA PHE A 58 -5.97 24.66 31.54
C PHE A 58 -5.08 25.80 31.07
N TRP A 59 -3.85 25.79 31.58
CA TRP A 59 -2.85 26.82 31.31
C TRP A 59 -1.92 26.33 30.21
N LEU A 60 -1.66 27.20 29.23
CA LEU A 60 -0.85 26.90 28.05
C LEU A 60 0.37 27.84 28.00
N GLY A 61 1.57 27.25 28.08
CA GLY A 61 2.83 27.98 27.94
C GLY A 61 3.01 28.55 26.54
N GLU A 62 3.83 29.59 26.41
CA GLU A 62 4.12 30.23 25.11
C GLU A 62 4.78 29.27 24.11
N LYS A 63 5.57 28.31 24.61
CA LYS A 63 6.38 27.36 23.84
C LYS A 63 5.84 25.92 23.93
N THR A 64 4.65 25.70 24.49
CA THR A 64 4.09 24.36 24.66
C THR A 64 3.78 23.67 23.34
N SER A 65 3.90 22.34 23.32
CA SER A 65 3.69 21.52 22.14
C SER A 65 2.20 21.27 21.84
N ILE A 66 1.87 20.96 20.58
CA ILE A 66 0.47 20.78 20.13
C ILE A 66 -0.22 19.61 20.85
N ASP A 67 0.50 18.52 21.10
CA ASP A 67 -0.02 17.38 21.87
C ASP A 67 -0.33 17.76 23.31
N GLU A 68 0.52 18.54 23.97
CA GLU A 68 0.27 18.99 25.34
C GLU A 68 -0.94 19.90 25.42
N MET A 69 -1.09 20.85 24.48
CA MET A 69 -2.27 21.70 24.38
C MET A 69 -3.55 20.88 24.24
N GLY A 70 -3.54 19.92 23.32
CA GLY A 70 -4.66 19.02 23.08
C GLY A 70 -4.97 18.15 24.30
N THR A 71 -3.92 17.63 24.96
CA THR A 71 -4.06 16.81 26.16
C THR A 71 -4.65 17.61 27.32
N ALA A 72 -4.18 18.84 27.56
CA ALA A 72 -4.69 19.68 28.63
C ALA A 72 -6.20 19.99 28.45
N ALA A 73 -6.63 20.25 27.22
CA ALA A 73 -8.04 20.44 26.89
C ALA A 73 -8.87 19.16 27.12
N ILE A 74 -8.41 18.01 26.62
CA ILE A 74 -9.09 16.72 26.78
C ILE A 74 -9.19 16.32 28.26
N LYS A 75 -8.08 16.43 29.01
CA LYS A 75 -8.05 16.08 30.44
C LYS A 75 -8.95 17.01 31.25
N SER A 76 -9.01 18.30 30.92
CA SER A 76 -9.93 19.25 31.56
C SER A 76 -11.40 18.87 31.34
N GLN A 77 -11.75 18.48 30.10
CA GLN A 77 -13.10 18.00 29.78
C GLN A 77 -13.43 16.69 30.53
N GLN A 78 -12.48 15.74 30.62
CA GLN A 78 -12.70 14.48 31.35
C GLN A 78 -12.94 14.73 32.85
N ILE A 79 -12.20 15.66 33.46
CA ILE A 79 -12.41 16.07 34.85
C ILE A 79 -13.78 16.73 35.00
N ASP A 80 -14.19 17.58 34.05
CA ASP A 80 -15.49 18.25 34.05
C ASP A 80 -16.66 17.25 33.98
N GLU A 81 -16.59 16.29 33.05
CA GLU A 81 -17.58 15.22 32.91
C GLU A 81 -17.72 14.38 34.19
N PHE A 82 -16.59 14.08 34.85
CA PHE A 82 -16.61 13.35 36.13
C PHE A 82 -17.29 14.14 37.25
N HIS A 83 -17.20 15.47 37.25
CA HIS A 83 -17.90 16.36 38.17
C HIS A 83 -19.32 16.71 37.71
N GLY A 84 -19.85 16.01 36.69
CA GLY A 84 -21.20 16.16 36.20
C GLY A 84 -21.42 17.44 35.36
N GLY A 85 -20.36 18.01 34.78
CA GLY A 85 -20.44 19.24 33.98
C GLY A 85 -20.78 20.50 34.79
N MET A 86 -20.60 20.43 36.11
CA MET A 86 -20.80 21.54 37.04
C MET A 86 -19.62 22.54 37.10
N PRO A 87 -18.35 22.12 36.97
CA PRO A 87 -17.21 23.05 36.97
C PRO A 87 -17.28 24.10 35.86
N VAL A 88 -16.69 25.27 36.10
CA VAL A 88 -16.45 26.26 35.04
C VAL A 88 -15.04 26.06 34.49
N GLN A 89 -14.92 25.87 33.18
CA GLN A 89 -13.65 25.69 32.50
C GLN A 89 -13.10 27.02 31.97
N TYR A 90 -11.80 27.27 32.20
CA TYR A 90 -11.08 28.45 31.77
C TYR A 90 -9.84 28.05 30.96
N ARG A 91 -9.66 28.71 29.83
CA ARG A 91 -8.43 28.61 29.05
C ARG A 91 -7.49 29.73 29.45
N GLU A 92 -6.38 29.38 30.06
CA GLU A 92 -5.36 30.34 30.48
C GLU A 92 -4.17 30.27 29.53
N VAL A 93 -3.69 31.42 29.07
CA VAL A 93 -2.51 31.50 28.20
C VAL A 93 -1.47 32.31 28.93
N GLN A 94 -0.20 31.88 28.88
CA GLN A 94 0.92 32.62 29.43
C GLN A 94 0.85 34.10 29.04
N PHE A 95 1.06 35.00 30.02
CA PHE A 95 0.97 36.46 29.92
C PHE A 95 -0.45 37.05 29.78
N HIS A 96 -1.47 36.21 29.69
CA HIS A 96 -2.87 36.61 29.49
C HIS A 96 -3.83 35.86 30.42
N GLU A 97 -3.36 35.42 31.58
CA GLU A 97 -4.16 34.69 32.55
C GLU A 97 -5.26 35.56 33.15
N SER A 98 -6.39 34.92 33.44
CA SER A 98 -7.54 35.58 34.05
C SER A 98 -7.21 36.09 35.46
N PRO A 99 -7.82 37.21 35.90
CA PRO A 99 -7.68 37.67 37.28
C PRO A 99 -8.08 36.61 38.32
N LEU A 100 -9.03 35.74 37.98
CA LEU A 100 -9.45 34.62 38.83
C LEU A 100 -8.30 33.63 39.03
N PHE A 101 -7.67 33.18 37.94
CA PHE A 101 -6.53 32.26 38.01
C PHE A 101 -5.37 32.86 38.82
N LEU A 102 -5.02 34.12 38.53
CA LEU A 102 -3.95 34.82 39.25
C LEU A 102 -4.24 34.95 40.75
N SER A 103 -5.51 35.07 41.15
CA SER A 103 -5.90 35.18 42.56
C SER A 103 -5.56 33.95 43.41
N TYR A 104 -5.33 32.79 42.80
CA TYR A 104 -4.94 31.57 43.52
C TYR A 104 -3.49 31.58 44.00
N PHE A 105 -2.67 32.49 43.46
CA PHE A 105 -1.23 32.59 43.73
C PHE A 105 -0.93 33.94 44.41
N PRO A 106 -1.06 34.06 45.74
CA PRO A 106 -0.90 35.34 46.44
C PRO A 106 0.51 35.94 46.33
N ASN A 107 1.51 35.11 46.05
CA ASN A 107 2.89 35.53 45.81
C ASN A 107 3.20 35.78 44.31
N GLY A 108 2.16 35.76 43.46
CA GLY A 108 2.27 35.79 42.00
C GLY A 108 2.69 34.45 41.40
N ILE A 109 2.71 34.40 40.07
CA ILE A 109 3.21 33.27 39.28
C ILE A 109 4.60 33.59 38.70
N ARG A 110 5.38 32.56 38.40
CA ARG A 110 6.70 32.64 37.78
C ARG A 110 6.75 31.77 36.54
N TYR A 111 7.27 32.33 35.45
CA TYR A 111 7.54 31.58 34.23
C TYR A 111 8.97 31.06 34.25
N LEU A 112 9.13 29.76 33.97
CA LEU A 112 10.41 29.08 33.87
C LEU A 112 10.67 28.72 32.41
N ASP A 113 11.90 28.92 31.94
CA ASP A 113 12.30 28.40 30.63
C ASP A 113 12.47 26.88 30.66
N GLY A 114 12.20 26.23 29.53
CA GLY A 114 12.23 24.78 29.38
C GLY A 114 10.83 24.16 29.45
N GLY A 115 10.79 22.84 29.57
CA GLY A 115 9.56 22.05 29.52
C GLY A 115 9.87 20.55 29.40
N VAL A 116 8.84 19.72 29.34
CA VAL A 116 8.95 18.33 28.92
C VAL A 116 9.00 18.26 27.40
N GLU A 117 9.63 17.21 26.86
CA GLU A 117 9.57 16.95 25.43
C GLU A 117 8.16 16.48 25.03
N SER A 118 7.73 16.89 23.83
CA SER A 118 6.46 16.44 23.24
C SER A 118 6.33 14.91 23.28
N GLY A 119 5.13 14.43 23.56
CA GLY A 119 4.77 13.02 23.53
C GLY A 119 4.69 12.42 22.12
N TYR A 120 4.69 13.24 21.06
CA TYR A 120 4.77 12.72 19.70
C TYR A 120 6.12 12.07 19.41
N ASN A 121 6.08 10.90 18.77
CA ASN A 121 7.28 10.33 18.16
C ASN A 121 7.62 11.13 16.90
N ILE A 122 8.88 11.53 16.75
CA ILE A 122 9.38 12.03 15.47
C ILE A 122 9.32 10.87 14.49
N VAL A 123 8.48 10.97 13.46
CA VAL A 123 8.43 10.00 12.38
C VAL A 123 9.69 10.22 11.54
N GLU A 124 10.74 9.45 11.80
CA GLU A 124 11.91 9.41 10.92
C GLU A 124 11.49 8.89 9.54
N ASP A 125 12.07 9.46 8.48
CA ASP A 125 11.85 9.00 7.12
C ASP A 125 12.17 7.49 7.03
N PRO A 126 11.17 6.63 6.75
CA PRO A 126 11.34 5.18 6.74
C PRO A 126 12.33 4.72 5.66
N LEU A 127 12.68 5.59 4.71
CA LEU A 127 13.66 5.34 3.65
C LEU A 127 15.06 5.88 3.94
N LYS A 128 15.29 6.57 5.07
CA LYS A 128 16.58 7.19 5.41
C LYS A 128 17.73 6.20 5.45
N ASP A 129 17.51 5.02 6.05
CA ASP A 129 18.50 3.94 6.16
C ASP A 129 18.12 2.73 5.28
N PHE A 130 17.46 3.00 4.14
CA PHE A 130 16.99 1.94 3.25
C PHE A 130 18.15 1.11 2.70
N LYS A 131 18.09 -0.21 2.90
CA LYS A 131 19.07 -1.15 2.36
C LYS A 131 18.66 -1.59 0.96
N PRO A 132 19.54 -1.45 -0.06
CA PRO A 132 19.24 -1.91 -1.41
C PRO A 132 18.78 -3.36 -1.47
N ARG A 133 17.72 -3.62 -2.25
CA ARG A 133 17.19 -4.97 -2.51
C ARG A 133 17.32 -5.27 -4.00
N LEU A 134 17.79 -6.48 -4.33
CA LEU A 134 17.88 -6.94 -5.71
C LEU A 134 16.94 -8.12 -5.92
N TYR A 135 16.10 -8.07 -6.94
CA TYR A 135 15.20 -9.15 -7.32
C TYR A 135 15.60 -9.72 -8.67
N HIS A 136 15.54 -11.05 -8.79
CA HIS A 136 15.80 -11.78 -10.02
C HIS A 136 14.49 -12.29 -10.60
N CYS A 137 14.14 -11.86 -11.81
CA CYS A 137 12.98 -12.32 -12.55
C CYS A 137 13.40 -13.46 -13.50
N LYS A 138 12.92 -14.68 -13.22
CA LYS A 138 13.31 -15.87 -13.98
C LYS A 138 12.14 -16.77 -14.31
N GLY A 139 12.11 -17.31 -15.52
CA GLY A 139 11.25 -18.42 -15.91
C GLY A 139 10.82 -18.39 -17.38
N LYS A 140 10.39 -19.54 -17.91
CA LYS A 140 9.95 -19.63 -19.31
C LYS A 140 8.44 -19.47 -19.51
N ARG A 141 7.63 -20.24 -18.78
CA ARG A 141 6.15 -20.17 -18.82
C ARG A 141 5.61 -19.44 -17.60
N ASN A 142 6.14 -19.78 -16.44
CA ASN A 142 5.80 -19.18 -15.16
C ASN A 142 7.00 -18.38 -14.68
N VAL A 143 6.99 -17.07 -14.92
CA VAL A 143 8.05 -16.18 -14.44
C VAL A 143 7.71 -15.74 -13.02
N ARG A 144 8.68 -15.89 -12.11
CA ARG A 144 8.60 -15.39 -10.74
C ARG A 144 9.72 -14.39 -10.48
N TRP A 145 9.55 -13.54 -9.48
CA TRP A 145 10.63 -12.73 -8.94
C TRP A 145 10.92 -13.13 -7.49
N TYR A 146 12.19 -13.09 -7.11
CA TYR A 146 12.62 -13.41 -5.76
C TYR A 146 13.88 -12.62 -5.43
N GLN A 147 14.08 -12.34 -4.14
CA GLN A 147 15.21 -11.54 -3.71
C GLN A 147 16.50 -12.35 -3.79
N VAL A 148 17.53 -11.74 -4.35
CA VAL A 148 18.89 -12.27 -4.43
C VAL A 148 19.84 -11.30 -3.73
N GLU A 149 21.08 -11.74 -3.49
CA GLU A 149 22.09 -10.87 -2.91
C GLU A 149 22.36 -9.68 -3.84
N CYS A 150 22.38 -8.47 -3.30
CA CYS A 150 22.62 -7.24 -4.06
C CYS A 150 24.12 -7.09 -4.39
N LYS A 151 24.60 -7.97 -5.28
CA LYS A 151 25.98 -8.00 -5.77
C LYS A 151 26.02 -8.36 -7.25
N LYS A 152 27.11 -7.96 -7.90
CA LYS A 152 27.32 -8.18 -9.34
C LYS A 152 27.24 -9.67 -9.72
N GLU A 153 27.72 -10.56 -8.85
CA GLU A 153 27.76 -12.01 -9.10
C GLU A 153 26.38 -12.64 -9.21
N SER A 154 25.33 -11.96 -8.72
CA SER A 154 23.94 -12.37 -8.88
C SER A 154 23.39 -12.08 -10.28
N LEU A 155 23.95 -11.09 -10.98
CA LEU A 155 23.50 -10.65 -12.30
C LEU A 155 23.93 -11.62 -13.41
N ASN A 156 23.09 -11.74 -14.44
CA ASN A 156 23.43 -12.41 -15.69
C ASN A 156 22.75 -11.71 -16.88
N LEU A 157 23.29 -11.91 -18.09
CA LEU A 157 22.83 -11.21 -19.30
C LEU A 157 21.55 -11.76 -19.94
N GLY A 158 21.00 -12.86 -19.43
CA GLY A 158 19.84 -13.54 -20.04
C GLY A 158 18.57 -13.48 -19.21
N ASP A 159 18.58 -12.87 -18.04
CA ASP A 159 17.41 -12.72 -17.17
C ASP A 159 17.21 -11.23 -16.81
N VAL A 160 16.04 -10.89 -16.25
CA VAL A 160 15.72 -9.51 -15.81
C VAL A 160 15.96 -9.35 -14.32
N PHE A 161 16.46 -8.19 -13.90
CA PHE A 161 16.69 -7.88 -12.49
C PHE A 161 16.04 -6.56 -12.10
N VAL A 162 15.54 -6.47 -10.87
CA VAL A 162 14.96 -5.24 -10.32
C VAL A 162 15.78 -4.79 -9.12
N LEU A 163 16.44 -3.64 -9.22
CA LEU A 163 17.20 -3.04 -8.12
C LEU A 163 16.35 -1.96 -7.46
N ASP A 164 15.98 -2.21 -6.22
CA ASP A 164 15.18 -1.31 -5.40
C ASP A 164 16.08 -0.56 -4.41
N LEU A 165 16.08 0.77 -4.54
CA LEU A 165 16.85 1.72 -3.72
C LEU A 165 15.92 2.59 -2.85
N GLY A 166 14.67 2.17 -2.63
CA GLY A 166 13.70 2.91 -1.82
C GLY A 166 12.96 3.96 -2.65
N ARG A 167 13.62 5.09 -2.97
CA ARG A 167 12.99 6.16 -3.77
C ARG A 167 13.10 5.92 -5.28
N THR A 168 14.02 5.06 -5.70
CA THR A 168 14.24 4.72 -7.10
C THR A 168 14.25 3.21 -7.25
N VAL A 169 13.54 2.71 -8.26
CA VAL A 169 13.46 1.30 -8.59
C VAL A 169 13.90 1.13 -10.04
N TYR A 170 15.01 0.44 -10.25
CA TYR A 170 15.53 0.13 -11.58
C TYR A 170 15.02 -1.21 -12.06
N VAL A 171 14.63 -1.30 -13.33
CA VAL A 171 14.39 -2.56 -14.05
C VAL A 171 15.49 -2.73 -15.08
N TRP A 172 16.42 -3.64 -14.81
CA TRP A 172 17.57 -3.93 -15.65
C TRP A 172 17.24 -5.09 -16.61
N MET A 173 17.17 -4.77 -17.89
CA MET A 173 16.77 -5.67 -18.98
C MET A 173 17.91 -5.87 -19.97
N PRO A 174 18.86 -6.78 -19.70
CA PRO A 174 19.96 -7.03 -20.62
C PRO A 174 19.47 -7.63 -21.95
N PRO A 175 20.25 -7.54 -23.05
CA PRO A 175 19.77 -7.81 -24.41
C PRO A 175 19.24 -9.23 -24.64
N ALA A 176 19.73 -10.22 -23.90
CA ALA A 176 19.32 -11.61 -24.05
C ALA A 176 18.16 -12.01 -23.11
N SER A 177 17.58 -11.07 -22.36
CA SER A 177 16.46 -11.34 -21.45
C SER A 177 15.14 -11.64 -22.18
N GLY A 178 14.38 -12.60 -21.64
CA GLY A 178 13.14 -13.07 -22.25
C GLY A 178 11.99 -12.06 -22.15
N ARG A 179 11.09 -12.05 -23.15
CA ARG A 179 9.91 -11.15 -23.17
C ARG A 179 9.06 -11.24 -21.90
N LEU A 180 8.77 -12.45 -21.42
CA LEU A 180 7.95 -12.66 -20.23
C LEU A 180 8.67 -12.20 -18.95
N GLU A 181 9.99 -12.31 -18.91
CA GLU A 181 10.81 -11.82 -17.79
C GLU A 181 10.83 -10.30 -17.74
N LYS A 182 10.92 -9.62 -18.90
CA LYS A 182 10.77 -8.16 -19.00
C LYS A 182 9.43 -7.69 -18.47
N ILE A 183 8.32 -8.33 -18.87
CA ILE A 183 6.98 -8.02 -18.37
C ILE A 183 6.92 -8.20 -16.86
N LYS A 184 7.42 -9.33 -16.34
CA LYS A 184 7.39 -9.63 -14.90
C LYS A 184 8.25 -8.66 -14.09
N GLY A 185 9.40 -8.23 -14.61
CA GLY A 185 10.25 -7.21 -13.99
C GLY A 185 9.59 -5.84 -13.92
N MET A 186 8.90 -5.41 -14.99
CA MET A 186 8.11 -4.17 -14.96
C MET A 186 6.97 -4.23 -13.96
N MET A 187 6.25 -5.37 -13.88
CA MET A 187 5.19 -5.57 -12.89
C MET A 187 5.75 -5.50 -11.46
N CYS A 188 6.91 -6.14 -11.21
CA CYS A 188 7.58 -6.08 -9.91
C CYS A 188 7.90 -4.63 -9.50
N ALA A 189 8.53 -3.87 -10.38
CA ALA A 189 8.90 -2.49 -10.07
C ALA A 189 7.67 -1.59 -9.86
N LYS A 190 6.63 -1.77 -10.69
CA LYS A 190 5.35 -1.06 -10.52
C LYS A 190 4.71 -1.36 -9.17
N GLU A 191 4.69 -2.63 -8.75
CA GLU A 191 4.12 -2.99 -7.46
C GLU A 191 4.91 -2.39 -6.29
N ILE A 192 6.24 -2.44 -6.34
CA ILE A 192 7.07 -1.80 -5.31
C ILE A 192 6.74 -0.30 -5.27
N ALA A 193 6.73 0.38 -6.42
CA ALA A 193 6.45 1.81 -6.47
C ALA A 193 5.03 2.17 -5.98
N ASP A 194 4.00 1.48 -6.46
CA ASP A 194 2.60 1.84 -6.19
C ASP A 194 2.15 1.35 -4.80
N LYS A 195 2.55 0.14 -4.38
CA LYS A 195 2.04 -0.51 -3.16
C LYS A 195 2.95 -0.30 -1.96
N GLU A 196 4.27 -0.44 -2.12
CA GLU A 196 5.21 -0.29 -1.01
C GLU A 196 5.64 1.16 -0.79
N ARG A 197 5.62 1.99 -1.85
CA ARG A 197 6.05 3.41 -1.81
C ARG A 197 4.92 4.39 -2.08
N HIS A 198 3.68 3.92 -2.08
CA HIS A 198 2.49 4.75 -2.24
C HIS A 198 2.51 5.67 -3.48
N GLY A 199 3.17 5.22 -4.56
CA GLY A 199 3.33 5.96 -5.82
C GLY A 199 4.43 7.02 -5.82
N GLU A 200 5.22 7.14 -4.75
CA GLU A 200 6.25 8.18 -4.63
C GLU A 200 7.61 7.77 -5.23
N ALA A 201 7.82 6.48 -5.52
CA ALA A 201 9.08 6.01 -6.07
C ALA A 201 9.15 6.14 -7.60
N GLN A 202 10.32 6.54 -8.09
CA GLN A 202 10.60 6.62 -9.52
C GLN A 202 11.01 5.25 -10.07
N VAL A 203 10.32 4.77 -11.10
CA VAL A 203 10.73 3.57 -11.85
C VAL A 203 11.60 3.97 -13.04
N LYS A 204 12.82 3.42 -13.13
CA LYS A 204 13.75 3.61 -14.25
C LYS A 204 13.95 2.29 -14.99
N ILE A 205 13.74 2.26 -16.30
CA ILE A 205 13.90 1.05 -17.12
C ILE A 205 15.20 1.17 -17.90
N LEU A 206 16.09 0.18 -17.75
CA LEU A 206 17.36 0.10 -18.45
C LEU A 206 17.29 -1.04 -19.46
N ASP A 207 17.05 -0.73 -20.74
CA ASP A 207 16.88 -1.72 -21.82
C ASP A 207 17.95 -1.53 -22.91
N SER A 208 17.78 -0.54 -23.79
CA SER A 208 18.78 -0.27 -24.84
C SER A 208 20.11 0.30 -24.31
N ASP A 209 20.08 0.86 -23.10
CA ASP A 209 21.15 1.50 -22.36
C ASP A 209 21.50 0.74 -21.07
N TRP A 210 21.16 -0.56 -21.02
CA TRP A 210 21.39 -1.46 -19.88
C TRP A 210 22.82 -1.43 -19.30
N ASP A 211 23.84 -1.06 -20.09
CA ASP A 211 25.25 -1.02 -19.70
C ASP A 211 25.81 0.40 -19.43
N LYS A 212 24.96 1.44 -19.46
CA LYS A 212 25.41 2.85 -19.45
C LYS A 212 25.03 3.68 -18.22
N ASP A 213 24.10 3.21 -17.39
CA ASP A 213 23.64 3.97 -16.23
C ASP A 213 24.64 3.93 -15.06
N GLU A 214 25.30 5.07 -14.79
CA GLU A 214 26.34 5.18 -13.76
C GLU A 214 25.82 4.91 -12.34
N GLU A 215 24.61 5.36 -12.03
CA GLU A 215 24.01 5.26 -10.70
C GLU A 215 23.69 3.80 -10.37
N PHE A 216 23.04 3.09 -11.30
CA PHE A 216 22.80 1.65 -11.20
C PHE A 216 24.11 0.89 -11.03
N TRP A 217 25.08 1.10 -11.93
CA TRP A 217 26.33 0.35 -11.90
C TRP A 217 27.20 0.67 -10.69
N SER A 218 27.07 1.84 -10.06
CA SER A 218 27.79 2.18 -8.83
C SER A 218 27.53 1.17 -7.68
N HIS A 219 26.33 0.59 -7.64
CA HIS A 219 25.94 -0.46 -6.68
C HIS A 219 26.58 -1.83 -6.98
N PHE A 220 27.22 -1.97 -8.15
CA PHE A 220 27.86 -3.20 -8.62
C PHE A 220 29.34 -3.00 -9.00
N GLY A 221 29.98 -1.94 -8.50
CA GLY A 221 31.41 -1.66 -8.72
C GLY A 221 31.73 -0.78 -9.94
N GLY A 222 30.73 -0.04 -10.45
CA GLY A 222 30.87 0.94 -11.54
C GLY A 222 30.70 0.36 -12.95
N LEU A 223 30.70 1.25 -13.95
CA LEU A 223 30.43 0.91 -15.37
C LEU A 223 31.33 -0.21 -15.93
N SER A 224 32.57 -0.34 -15.45
CA SER A 224 33.48 -1.42 -15.85
C SER A 224 32.94 -2.82 -15.53
N SER A 225 32.06 -2.94 -14.53
CA SER A 225 31.46 -4.21 -14.14
C SER A 225 30.49 -4.77 -15.19
N ALA A 226 29.86 -3.90 -16.00
CA ALA A 226 28.91 -4.29 -17.04
C ALA A 226 29.52 -5.26 -18.07
N LYS A 227 30.81 -5.07 -18.39
CA LYS A 227 31.55 -5.91 -19.37
C LYS A 227 31.82 -7.33 -18.88
N ASN A 228 31.75 -7.56 -17.57
CA ASN A 228 32.16 -8.80 -16.91
C ASN A 228 30.97 -9.54 -16.25
N VAL A 229 29.75 -9.31 -16.74
CA VAL A 229 28.55 -10.04 -16.32
C VAL A 229 28.48 -11.38 -17.06
N LYS A 230 28.12 -12.44 -16.33
CA LYS A 230 28.07 -13.80 -16.89
C LYS A 230 26.88 -13.94 -17.85
N ARG A 231 27.01 -14.83 -18.84
CA ARG A 231 25.87 -15.29 -19.65
C ARG A 231 24.95 -16.16 -18.79
N ALA A 232 23.65 -16.12 -19.07
CA ALA A 232 22.69 -17.01 -18.41
C ALA A 232 22.98 -18.48 -18.72
N MET A 233 22.64 -19.37 -17.78
CA MET A 233 22.64 -20.81 -18.00
C MET A 233 21.28 -21.22 -18.58
N ASN A 234 21.27 -22.05 -19.63
CA ASN A 234 20.05 -22.57 -20.27
C ASN A 234 19.40 -23.68 -19.40
N ASP A 235 18.72 -23.31 -18.31
CA ASP A 235 18.00 -24.27 -17.43
C ASP A 235 16.52 -23.89 -17.22
N ASP A 236 15.94 -23.10 -18.13
CA ASP A 236 14.68 -22.39 -17.90
C ASP A 236 13.42 -23.28 -17.96
N GLN A 237 13.51 -24.50 -18.50
CA GLN A 237 12.35 -25.39 -18.63
C GLN A 237 11.93 -26.03 -17.31
N ASP A 238 12.90 -26.39 -16.45
CA ASP A 238 12.67 -27.13 -15.20
C ASP A 238 13.01 -26.33 -13.94
N TYR A 239 13.45 -25.08 -14.09
CA TYR A 239 13.94 -24.23 -12.99
C TYR A 239 12.98 -24.19 -11.79
N TRP A 240 11.69 -23.96 -12.04
CA TRP A 240 10.68 -23.87 -10.97
C TRP A 240 10.14 -25.20 -10.49
N ARG A 241 10.26 -26.30 -11.26
CA ARG A 241 9.74 -27.61 -10.83
C ARG A 241 10.44 -28.06 -9.54
N LYS A 242 11.76 -27.95 -9.50
CA LYS A 242 12.59 -28.32 -8.33
C LYS A 242 12.42 -27.40 -7.12
N ILE A 243 12.00 -26.15 -7.35
CA ILE A 243 11.80 -25.15 -6.29
C ILE A 243 10.39 -25.25 -5.73
N SER A 244 9.38 -25.51 -6.57
CA SER A 244 7.99 -25.67 -6.13
C SER A 244 7.82 -26.82 -5.14
N ASP A 245 8.57 -27.91 -5.32
CA ASP A 245 8.60 -29.06 -4.38
C ASP A 245 9.13 -28.70 -2.98
N LYS A 246 9.84 -27.57 -2.85
CA LYS A 246 10.41 -27.09 -1.58
C LYS A 246 9.51 -26.07 -0.88
N VAL A 247 8.61 -25.41 -1.63
CA VAL A 247 7.67 -24.44 -1.06
C VAL A 247 6.78 -25.17 -0.07
N THR A 248 6.71 -24.68 1.16
CA THR A 248 5.93 -25.31 2.23
C THR A 248 5.05 -24.28 2.94
N LEU A 249 3.78 -24.61 3.12
CA LEU A 249 2.83 -23.81 3.88
C LEU A 249 2.59 -24.44 5.25
N TYR A 250 2.54 -23.60 6.29
CA TYR A 250 2.28 -24.01 7.67
C TYR A 250 1.09 -23.23 8.23
N LYS A 251 0.15 -23.91 8.89
CA LYS A 251 -0.93 -23.29 9.69
C LYS A 251 -0.44 -23.08 11.12
N VAL A 252 -0.62 -21.87 11.65
CA VAL A 252 -0.36 -21.48 13.04
C VAL A 252 -1.71 -21.21 13.69
N SER A 253 -2.08 -22.04 14.66
CA SER A 253 -3.43 -22.00 15.23
C SER A 253 -3.45 -22.39 16.71
N ASP A 254 -4.32 -21.72 17.46
CA ASP A 254 -4.59 -21.99 18.88
C ASP A 254 -5.92 -22.76 19.12
N GLU A 255 -6.63 -23.16 18.05
CA GLU A 255 -7.95 -23.84 18.10
C GLU A 255 -7.98 -25.09 19.00
N SER A 256 -6.83 -25.72 19.25
CA SER A 256 -6.73 -26.90 20.11
C SER A 256 -6.51 -26.62 21.60
N GLY A 257 -6.53 -25.34 22.00
CA GLY A 257 -6.22 -24.88 23.37
C GLY A 257 -4.75 -24.53 23.61
N ASP A 258 -3.84 -25.08 22.79
CA ASP A 258 -2.41 -24.76 22.75
C ASP A 258 -1.99 -24.33 21.34
N MET A 259 -1.01 -23.43 21.25
CA MET A 259 -0.43 -22.95 19.99
C MET A 259 0.28 -24.07 19.24
N LYS A 260 -0.18 -24.39 18.03
CA LYS A 260 0.41 -25.43 17.17
C LYS A 260 0.78 -24.91 15.80
N VAL A 261 1.89 -25.44 15.28
CA VAL A 261 2.34 -25.21 13.91
C VAL A 261 2.22 -26.53 13.14
N MET A 262 1.37 -26.55 12.13
CA MET A 262 1.09 -27.74 11.33
C MET A 262 1.53 -27.52 9.89
N LYS A 263 2.35 -28.44 9.36
CA LYS A 263 2.70 -28.43 7.93
C LYS A 263 1.51 -28.88 7.10
N ILE A 264 1.11 -28.06 6.14
CA ILE A 264 0.11 -28.41 5.13
C ILE A 264 0.79 -29.27 4.06
N GLN A 265 0.13 -30.36 3.67
CA GLN A 265 0.67 -31.31 2.71
C GLN A 265 0.36 -30.89 1.28
N GLY A 266 1.34 -31.01 0.39
CA GLY A 266 1.20 -30.66 -1.01
C GLY A 266 1.52 -29.19 -1.31
N PRO A 267 1.24 -28.75 -2.55
CA PRO A 267 1.53 -27.41 -3.01
C PRO A 267 0.62 -26.37 -2.31
N ALA A 268 1.12 -25.14 -2.17
CA ALA A 268 0.37 -24.06 -1.52
C ALA A 268 -0.84 -23.67 -2.38
N LYS A 269 -2.04 -23.68 -1.76
CA LYS A 269 -3.30 -23.29 -2.39
C LYS A 269 -3.96 -22.17 -1.60
N GLN A 270 -4.55 -21.19 -2.30
CA GLN A 270 -5.20 -20.05 -1.66
C GLN A 270 -6.35 -20.49 -0.74
N THR A 271 -7.04 -21.59 -1.07
CA THR A 271 -8.13 -22.17 -0.29
C THR A 271 -7.71 -22.63 1.11
N GLU A 272 -6.42 -22.86 1.33
CA GLU A 272 -5.88 -23.25 2.65
C GLU A 272 -5.80 -22.05 3.62
N LEU A 273 -5.79 -20.81 3.10
CA LEU A 273 -5.69 -19.60 3.91
C LEU A 273 -7.05 -19.26 4.54
N ASN A 274 -7.23 -19.66 5.81
CA ASN A 274 -8.41 -19.40 6.61
C ASN A 274 -8.30 -18.05 7.34
N THR A 275 -9.31 -17.18 7.20
CA THR A 275 -9.39 -15.86 7.89
C THR A 275 -9.22 -15.94 9.41
N LYS A 276 -9.55 -17.08 10.01
CA LYS A 276 -9.50 -17.29 11.46
C LYS A 276 -8.11 -17.66 11.99
N ASP A 277 -7.15 -17.91 11.12
CA ASP A 277 -5.83 -18.41 11.50
C ASP A 277 -4.70 -17.53 10.94
N ALA A 278 -3.47 -17.80 11.37
CA ALA A 278 -2.27 -17.28 10.76
C ALA A 278 -1.51 -18.40 10.02
N PHE A 279 -0.76 -18.03 8.98
CA PHE A 279 -0.03 -18.99 8.16
C PHE A 279 1.41 -18.52 7.91
N ILE A 280 2.32 -19.48 7.77
CA ILE A 280 3.71 -19.23 7.39
C ILE A 280 3.96 -19.94 6.06
N LEU A 281 4.32 -19.17 5.04
CA LEU A 281 4.77 -19.69 3.74
C LEU A 281 6.29 -19.63 3.70
N ASP A 282 6.93 -20.79 3.68
CA ASP A 282 8.34 -20.94 3.33
C ASP A 282 8.45 -21.08 1.81
N ALA A 283 8.79 -19.98 1.13
CA ALA A 283 8.92 -19.92 -0.32
C ALA A 283 10.32 -20.37 -0.80
N ALA A 284 11.08 -21.09 0.03
CA ALA A 284 12.45 -21.51 -0.22
C ALA A 284 13.36 -20.31 -0.57
N THR A 285 13.69 -20.11 -1.85
CA THR A 285 14.50 -18.97 -2.31
C THR A 285 13.72 -17.65 -2.37
N GLY A 286 12.38 -17.71 -2.24
CA GLY A 286 11.49 -16.54 -2.23
C GLY A 286 11.40 -15.81 -0.89
N GLY A 287 11.91 -16.41 0.18
CA GLY A 287 11.83 -15.88 1.54
C GLY A 287 10.70 -16.47 2.38
N ILE A 288 10.51 -15.93 3.58
CA ILE A 288 9.47 -16.36 4.53
C ILE A 288 8.37 -15.30 4.57
N PHE A 289 7.13 -15.71 4.32
CA PHE A 289 5.95 -14.85 4.45
C PHE A 289 5.08 -15.32 5.61
N VAL A 290 4.59 -14.37 6.41
CA VAL A 290 3.62 -14.62 7.48
C VAL A 290 2.31 -13.97 7.09
N TRP A 291 1.33 -14.78 6.69
CA TRP A 291 -0.01 -14.32 6.34
C TRP A 291 -0.89 -14.28 7.58
N ILE A 292 -1.60 -13.17 7.77
CA ILE A 292 -2.42 -12.88 8.94
C ILE A 292 -3.88 -12.74 8.49
N GLY A 293 -4.72 -13.69 8.92
CA GLY A 293 -6.16 -13.65 8.68
C GLY A 293 -6.85 -12.51 9.44
N LYS A 294 -7.98 -12.02 8.94
CA LYS A 294 -8.72 -10.90 9.55
C LYS A 294 -9.31 -11.26 10.92
N GLU A 295 -9.68 -12.52 11.10
CA GLU A 295 -10.34 -13.03 12.30
C GLU A 295 -9.37 -13.77 13.25
N CYS A 296 -8.08 -13.86 12.93
CA CYS A 296 -7.11 -14.56 13.78
C CYS A 296 -6.95 -13.92 15.17
N SER A 297 -6.55 -14.75 16.14
CA SER A 297 -6.36 -14.31 17.52
C SER A 297 -5.12 -13.42 17.66
N ALA A 298 -5.10 -12.53 18.67
CA ALA A 298 -3.92 -11.71 18.94
C ALA A 298 -2.68 -12.56 19.28
N ILE A 299 -2.90 -13.71 19.91
CA ILE A 299 -1.85 -14.65 20.31
C ILE A 299 -1.29 -15.37 19.08
N GLU A 300 -2.15 -15.78 18.14
CA GLU A 300 -1.74 -16.33 16.84
C GLU A 300 -0.92 -15.35 16.02
N ARG A 301 -1.34 -14.07 15.95
CA ARG A 301 -0.57 -13.03 15.25
C ARG A 301 0.87 -12.91 15.75
N ILE A 302 1.03 -12.78 17.07
CA ILE A 302 2.35 -12.62 17.70
C ILE A 302 3.17 -13.90 17.51
N SER A 303 2.54 -15.05 17.74
CA SER A 303 3.20 -16.35 17.63
C SER A 303 3.65 -16.66 16.21
N ALA A 304 2.84 -16.36 15.19
CA ALA A 304 3.17 -16.56 13.78
C ALA A 304 4.36 -15.70 13.35
N LEU A 305 4.46 -14.46 13.82
CA LEU A 305 5.61 -13.59 13.56
C LEU A 305 6.90 -14.11 14.22
N GLN A 306 6.83 -14.45 15.52
CA GLN A 306 7.96 -15.03 16.25
C GLN A 306 8.43 -16.35 15.62
N MET A 307 7.47 -17.16 15.17
CA MET A 307 7.76 -18.41 14.49
C MET A 307 8.37 -18.17 13.11
N GLY A 308 7.89 -17.20 12.33
CA GLY A 308 8.52 -16.78 11.07
C GLY A 308 10.00 -16.43 11.25
N GLU A 309 10.35 -15.65 12.29
CA GLU A 309 11.74 -15.34 12.61
C GLU A 309 12.56 -16.56 13.03
N LYS A 310 11.93 -17.51 13.74
CA LYS A 310 12.57 -18.76 14.12
C LYS A 310 12.84 -19.64 12.89
N PHE A 311 11.90 -19.73 11.96
CA PHE A 311 12.08 -20.45 10.69
C PHE A 311 13.21 -19.87 9.86
N LEU A 312 13.31 -18.53 9.80
CA LEU A 312 14.41 -17.84 9.14
C LEU A 312 15.78 -18.30 9.66
N LYS A 313 15.92 -18.45 10.99
CA LYS A 313 17.16 -18.92 11.65
C LYS A 313 17.42 -20.41 11.44
N LEU A 314 16.36 -21.24 11.44
CA LEU A 314 16.47 -22.70 11.35
C LEU A 314 16.76 -23.21 9.93
N GLN A 315 16.19 -22.55 8.91
CA GLN A 315 16.32 -22.99 7.52
C GLN A 315 17.65 -22.58 6.86
N MET A 316 18.56 -21.93 7.61
CA MET A 316 19.82 -21.36 7.10
C MET A 316 19.61 -20.54 5.82
N LEU A 317 18.48 -19.83 5.74
CA LEU A 317 18.20 -18.94 4.63
C LEU A 317 19.24 -17.81 4.61
N PRO A 318 19.49 -17.19 3.45
CA PRO A 318 20.50 -16.16 3.36
C PRO A 318 20.30 -15.03 4.39
N PRO A 319 21.38 -14.43 4.93
CA PRO A 319 21.29 -13.46 6.03
C PRO A 319 20.45 -12.21 5.74
N TRP A 320 20.20 -11.91 4.47
CA TRP A 320 19.39 -10.77 4.02
C TRP A 320 17.90 -11.10 3.87
N THR A 321 17.51 -12.36 4.00
CA THR A 321 16.11 -12.79 3.91
C THR A 321 15.36 -12.24 5.11
N GLN A 322 14.25 -11.55 4.86
CA GLN A 322 13.39 -10.98 5.89
C GLN A 322 12.10 -11.76 6.02
N VAL A 323 11.48 -11.68 7.20
CA VAL A 323 10.11 -12.17 7.39
C VAL A 323 9.16 -11.10 6.87
N THR A 324 8.43 -11.39 5.80
CA THR A 324 7.46 -10.47 5.22
C THR A 324 6.08 -10.73 5.82
N ARG A 325 5.52 -9.73 6.51
CA ARG A 325 4.14 -9.81 7.01
C ARG A 325 3.16 -9.48 5.88
N VAL A 326 2.17 -10.33 5.68
CA VAL A 326 1.11 -10.18 4.68
C VAL A 326 -0.24 -10.18 5.42
N MET A 327 -1.07 -9.17 5.17
CA MET A 327 -2.40 -9.09 5.77
C MET A 327 -3.44 -9.61 4.77
N GLU A 328 -4.44 -10.33 5.26
CA GLU A 328 -5.55 -10.80 4.40
C GLU A 328 -6.25 -9.63 3.68
N GLY A 329 -6.38 -9.75 2.36
CA GLY A 329 -6.91 -8.72 1.47
C GLY A 329 -5.90 -7.66 1.04
N ALA A 330 -4.66 -7.71 1.54
CA ALA A 330 -3.54 -6.88 1.15
C ALA A 330 -2.35 -7.74 0.68
N GLU A 331 -2.63 -8.88 0.06
CA GLU A 331 -1.63 -9.77 -0.48
C GLU A 331 -0.88 -9.13 -1.66
N THR A 332 0.45 -9.25 -1.65
CA THR A 332 1.35 -8.74 -2.70
C THR A 332 1.64 -9.84 -3.71
N MET A 333 1.95 -9.52 -4.97
CA MET A 333 2.29 -10.53 -5.98
C MET A 333 3.54 -11.30 -5.60
N SER A 334 4.43 -10.68 -4.81
CA SER A 334 5.60 -11.33 -4.24
C SER A 334 5.23 -12.57 -3.40
N PHE A 335 4.07 -12.54 -2.75
CA PHE A 335 3.46 -13.64 -2.01
C PHE A 335 2.58 -14.52 -2.89
N MET A 336 1.65 -13.93 -3.65
CA MET A 336 0.63 -14.65 -4.43
C MET A 336 1.25 -15.58 -5.49
N GLN A 337 2.40 -15.23 -6.06
CA GLN A 337 3.07 -16.02 -7.10
C GLN A 337 3.50 -17.44 -6.66
N TRP A 338 3.52 -17.71 -5.36
CA TRP A 338 3.95 -19.00 -4.78
C TRP A 338 2.80 -20.01 -4.64
N PHE A 339 1.57 -19.59 -4.90
CA PHE A 339 0.38 -20.45 -4.89
C PHE A 339 0.13 -21.02 -6.29
N GLU A 340 -0.48 -22.21 -6.37
CA GLU A 340 -0.82 -22.84 -7.66
C GLU A 340 -1.85 -22.01 -8.44
N GLU A 341 -2.88 -21.59 -7.73
CA GLU A 341 -3.98 -20.78 -8.24
C GLU A 341 -4.24 -19.69 -7.21
N TRP A 342 -4.30 -18.45 -7.70
CA TRP A 342 -4.64 -17.28 -6.89
C TRP A 342 -5.76 -16.53 -7.59
N ASP A 343 -6.93 -16.57 -6.97
CA ASP A 343 -8.10 -15.84 -7.42
C ASP A 343 -8.15 -14.47 -6.73
N GLU A 344 -7.99 -13.40 -7.53
CA GLU A 344 -8.07 -12.01 -7.06
C GLU A 344 -9.52 -11.59 -6.71
N GLU A 345 -10.52 -12.42 -7.01
CA GLU A 345 -11.96 -12.12 -6.89
C GLU A 345 -12.50 -12.01 -5.44
N LYS A 346 -11.66 -12.16 -4.40
CA LYS A 346 -12.04 -11.77 -3.01
C LYS A 346 -12.07 -10.25 -2.81
N GLN A 347 -11.48 -9.46 -3.71
CA GLN A 347 -11.89 -8.05 -3.85
C GLN A 347 -13.22 -8.04 -4.60
N ARG A 348 -14.27 -7.44 -4.01
CA ARG A 348 -15.64 -7.33 -4.57
C ARG A 348 -15.62 -7.48 -6.09
N LYS A 349 -16.30 -8.48 -6.67
CA LYS A 349 -16.55 -8.59 -8.11
C LYS A 349 -17.26 -7.33 -8.60
N CYS A 350 -16.49 -6.28 -8.85
CA CYS A 350 -16.83 -5.24 -9.79
C CYS A 350 -16.49 -5.89 -11.13
N PHE A 351 -17.53 -6.17 -11.90
CA PHE A 351 -17.33 -6.64 -13.27
C PHE A 351 -16.34 -5.70 -13.97
N VAL A 352 -15.24 -6.27 -14.46
CA VAL A 352 -14.23 -5.53 -15.20
C VAL A 352 -14.73 -5.46 -16.65
N PRO A 353 -14.94 -4.25 -17.19
CA PRO A 353 -15.35 -4.13 -18.59
C PRO A 353 -14.31 -4.77 -19.52
N GLN A 354 -14.77 -5.39 -20.60
CA GLN A 354 -13.90 -6.01 -21.60
C GLN A 354 -14.08 -5.29 -22.93
N LEU A 355 -12.97 -4.92 -23.58
CA LEU A 355 -12.96 -4.31 -24.90
C LEU A 355 -12.51 -5.34 -25.93
N PHE A 356 -13.24 -5.44 -27.03
CA PHE A 356 -12.93 -6.29 -28.16
C PHE A 356 -12.84 -5.44 -29.43
N GLN A 357 -11.90 -5.76 -30.30
CA GLN A 357 -11.82 -5.23 -31.66
C GLN A 357 -12.47 -6.21 -32.62
N VAL A 358 -13.27 -5.71 -33.55
CA VAL A 358 -13.90 -6.47 -34.62
C VAL A 358 -13.35 -5.93 -35.94
N SER A 359 -12.49 -6.70 -36.58
CA SER A 359 -11.85 -6.32 -37.85
C SER A 359 -12.08 -7.38 -38.92
N ASN A 360 -12.25 -6.94 -40.18
CA ASN A 360 -12.37 -7.78 -41.35
C ASN A 360 -11.12 -7.75 -42.26
N ALA A 361 -10.05 -7.05 -41.85
CA ALA A 361 -8.86 -6.78 -42.67
C ALA A 361 -8.17 -8.04 -43.23
N SER A 362 -8.37 -9.21 -42.61
CA SER A 362 -7.85 -10.51 -43.07
C SER A 362 -8.72 -11.20 -44.15
N GLY A 363 -9.84 -10.60 -44.56
CA GLY A 363 -10.87 -11.21 -45.41
C GLY A 363 -11.85 -12.11 -44.65
N LYS A 364 -11.66 -12.31 -43.34
CA LYS A 364 -12.59 -12.95 -42.40
C LYS A 364 -12.75 -12.06 -41.18
N LEU A 365 -13.94 -12.07 -40.58
CA LEU A 365 -14.20 -11.34 -39.34
C LEU A 365 -13.41 -11.99 -38.19
N VAL A 366 -12.51 -11.23 -37.57
CA VAL A 366 -11.74 -11.65 -36.40
C VAL A 366 -12.13 -10.77 -35.22
N ILE A 367 -12.24 -11.39 -34.04
CA ILE A 367 -12.56 -10.71 -32.78
C ILE A 367 -11.39 -10.93 -31.84
N GLU A 368 -10.76 -9.85 -31.40
CA GLU A 368 -9.61 -9.89 -30.49
C GLU A 368 -9.89 -9.08 -29.23
N GLU A 369 -9.58 -9.63 -28.05
CA GLU A 369 -9.71 -8.93 -26.78
C GLU A 369 -8.52 -7.99 -26.55
N ILE A 370 -8.81 -6.75 -26.14
CA ILE A 370 -7.82 -5.75 -25.75
C ILE A 370 -7.81 -5.64 -24.23
N ALA A 371 -6.79 -6.22 -23.60
CA ALA A 371 -6.56 -6.12 -22.17
C ALA A 371 -6.09 -4.72 -21.75
N ASN A 372 -6.50 -4.25 -20.56
CA ASN A 372 -6.10 -2.97 -19.96
C ASN A 372 -6.30 -1.75 -20.89
N PHE A 373 -7.42 -1.73 -21.61
CA PHE A 373 -7.68 -0.72 -22.62
C PHE A 373 -7.74 0.72 -22.07
N THR A 374 -7.34 1.66 -22.91
CA THR A 374 -7.43 3.11 -22.73
C THR A 374 -8.17 3.72 -23.92
N GLN A 375 -8.50 5.01 -23.88
CA GLN A 375 -9.16 5.68 -25.01
C GLN A 375 -8.34 5.55 -26.30
N GLU A 376 -7.02 5.46 -26.20
CA GLU A 376 -6.11 5.32 -27.34
C GLU A 376 -6.26 3.99 -28.10
N ASN A 377 -6.90 2.99 -27.48
CA ASN A 377 -7.18 1.70 -28.10
C ASN A 377 -8.48 1.69 -28.93
N LEU A 378 -9.23 2.79 -28.98
CA LEU A 378 -10.36 2.94 -29.89
C LEU A 378 -9.84 3.31 -31.28
N ASP A 379 -9.82 2.34 -32.18
CA ASP A 379 -9.34 2.52 -33.54
C ASP A 379 -10.44 3.11 -34.43
N GLY A 380 -10.20 4.30 -34.97
CA GLY A 380 -11.15 4.99 -35.84
C GLY A 380 -11.45 4.25 -37.14
N ASP A 381 -10.63 3.28 -37.55
CA ASP A 381 -10.82 2.50 -38.78
C ASP A 381 -11.53 1.14 -38.54
N ASP A 382 -11.87 0.78 -37.30
CA ASP A 382 -12.51 -0.50 -36.95
C ASP A 382 -13.79 -0.31 -36.09
N VAL A 383 -14.46 -1.43 -35.77
CA VAL A 383 -15.58 -1.47 -34.83
C VAL A 383 -15.15 -2.15 -33.53
N MET A 384 -15.45 -1.51 -32.40
CA MET A 384 -15.09 -1.98 -31.07
C MET A 384 -16.35 -2.44 -30.31
N ILE A 385 -16.24 -3.49 -29.50
CA ILE A 385 -17.28 -3.95 -28.58
C ILE A 385 -16.78 -3.79 -27.15
N LEU A 386 -17.46 -2.98 -26.34
CA LEU A 386 -17.19 -2.85 -24.91
C LEU A 386 -18.31 -3.52 -24.13
N ASP A 387 -18.01 -4.64 -23.47
CA ASP A 387 -18.91 -5.27 -22.52
C ASP A 387 -18.79 -4.55 -21.17
N ALA A 388 -19.88 -3.93 -20.72
CA ALA A 388 -19.98 -3.23 -19.44
C ALA A 388 -21.02 -3.89 -18.49
N LEU A 389 -21.26 -5.19 -18.67
CA LEU A 389 -22.22 -6.04 -17.95
C LEU A 389 -23.70 -5.70 -18.22
N HIS A 390 -24.11 -4.50 -17.82
CA HIS A 390 -25.50 -4.02 -17.92
C HIS A 390 -25.84 -3.43 -19.30
N SER A 391 -24.81 -2.92 -20.01
CA SER A 391 -24.90 -2.47 -21.39
C SER A 391 -23.73 -3.04 -22.17
N ILE A 392 -23.95 -3.45 -23.41
CA ILE A 392 -22.89 -3.75 -24.37
C ILE A 392 -22.83 -2.63 -25.38
N TYR A 393 -21.69 -1.96 -25.48
CA TYR A 393 -21.50 -0.87 -26.42
C TYR A 393 -20.83 -1.39 -27.69
N VAL A 394 -21.43 -1.11 -28.84
CA VAL A 394 -20.80 -1.25 -30.15
C VAL A 394 -20.35 0.13 -30.58
N TRP A 395 -19.07 0.43 -30.42
CA TRP A 395 -18.47 1.70 -30.80
C TRP A 395 -17.97 1.59 -32.25
N VAL A 396 -18.40 2.52 -33.11
CA VAL A 396 -18.13 2.51 -34.55
C VAL A 396 -17.17 3.65 -34.89
N GLY A 397 -15.97 3.29 -35.34
CA GLY A 397 -14.97 4.23 -35.84
C GLY A 397 -15.46 4.99 -37.09
N ALA A 398 -14.93 6.20 -37.30
CA ALA A 398 -15.30 7.06 -38.42
C ALA A 398 -14.89 6.49 -39.80
N GLY A 399 -13.84 5.66 -39.84
CA GLY A 399 -13.31 4.96 -41.01
C GLY A 399 -13.73 3.48 -41.13
N ALA A 400 -14.54 2.97 -40.21
CA ALA A 400 -14.91 1.55 -40.14
C ALA A 400 -15.71 1.05 -41.35
N ASP A 401 -15.45 -0.19 -41.79
CA ASP A 401 -16.13 -0.79 -42.94
C ASP A 401 -17.60 -1.13 -42.61
N PRO A 402 -18.56 -0.87 -43.52
CA PRO A 402 -19.97 -1.18 -43.28
C PRO A 402 -20.26 -2.65 -42.93
N LYS A 403 -19.46 -3.60 -43.43
CA LYS A 403 -19.58 -5.03 -43.11
C LYS A 403 -19.06 -5.35 -41.71
N GLU A 404 -18.08 -4.61 -41.19
CA GLU A 404 -17.61 -4.73 -39.81
C GLU A 404 -18.68 -4.27 -38.84
N LYS A 405 -19.40 -3.20 -39.18
CA LYS A 405 -20.53 -2.73 -38.38
C LYS A 405 -21.64 -3.76 -38.27
N GLU A 406 -22.04 -4.37 -39.39
CA GLU A 406 -23.07 -5.43 -39.39
C GLU A 406 -22.56 -6.67 -38.63
N GLY A 407 -21.31 -7.07 -38.87
CA GLY A 407 -20.66 -8.19 -38.19
C GLY A 407 -20.52 -7.98 -36.67
N ALA A 408 -20.19 -6.78 -36.21
CA ALA A 408 -20.06 -6.44 -34.80
C ALA A 408 -21.41 -6.45 -34.07
N GLN A 409 -22.48 -5.98 -34.73
CA GLN A 409 -23.84 -6.05 -34.19
C GLN A 409 -24.33 -7.50 -34.03
N GLU A 410 -24.08 -8.34 -35.03
CA GLU A 410 -24.38 -9.77 -34.92
C GLU A 410 -23.52 -10.48 -33.87
N THR A 411 -22.24 -10.11 -33.78
CA THR A 411 -21.29 -10.62 -32.79
C THR A 411 -21.74 -10.27 -31.39
N ALA A 412 -22.08 -9.01 -31.12
CA ALA A 412 -22.61 -8.57 -29.82
C ALA A 412 -23.91 -9.31 -29.45
N LYS A 413 -24.81 -9.56 -30.42
CA LYS A 413 -26.03 -10.35 -30.21
C LYS A 413 -25.75 -11.84 -29.93
N LYS A 414 -24.77 -12.44 -30.61
CA LYS A 414 -24.35 -13.83 -30.36
C LYS A 414 -23.67 -13.95 -29.00
N TYR A 415 -22.81 -13.00 -28.67
CA TYR A 415 -22.14 -12.89 -27.38
C TYR A 415 -23.18 -12.82 -26.24
N LEU A 416 -24.20 -11.96 -26.34
CA LEU A 416 -25.31 -11.92 -25.36
C LEU A 416 -26.08 -13.24 -25.21
N LYS A 417 -26.20 -14.02 -26.28
CA LYS A 417 -26.98 -15.28 -26.28
C LYS A 417 -26.18 -16.48 -25.76
N GLN A 418 -24.86 -16.44 -25.90
CA GLN A 418 -23.95 -17.54 -25.55
C GLN A 418 -23.27 -17.35 -24.19
N ASP A 419 -23.51 -16.21 -23.55
CA ASP A 419 -22.78 -15.85 -22.35
C ASP A 419 -23.17 -16.69 -21.13
N THR A 420 -22.15 -17.06 -20.34
CA THR A 420 -22.26 -17.80 -19.09
C THR A 420 -22.34 -16.88 -17.86
N HIS A 421 -22.15 -15.57 -18.01
CA HIS A 421 -22.24 -14.64 -16.88
C HIS A 421 -23.71 -14.36 -16.47
N PRO A 422 -24.00 -14.24 -15.16
CA PRO A 422 -25.33 -13.87 -14.68
C PRO A 422 -25.63 -12.39 -15.01
N ARG A 423 -26.29 -12.15 -16.15
CA ARG A 423 -26.71 -10.81 -16.60
C ARG A 423 -28.12 -10.44 -16.13
N HIS A 424 -28.38 -9.14 -16.03
CA HIS A 424 -29.74 -8.63 -15.79
C HIS A 424 -30.61 -8.84 -17.04
N LYS A 425 -31.91 -9.12 -16.87
CA LYS A 425 -32.85 -9.38 -17.98
C LYS A 425 -33.00 -8.22 -18.96
N ASP A 426 -32.66 -7.01 -18.51
CA ASP A 426 -32.78 -5.76 -19.26
C ASP A 426 -31.47 -5.30 -19.92
N THR A 427 -30.47 -6.20 -20.06
CA THR A 427 -29.20 -5.86 -20.70
C THR A 427 -29.43 -5.45 -22.16
N THR A 428 -28.97 -4.26 -22.54
CA THR A 428 -29.15 -3.69 -23.89
C THR A 428 -27.84 -3.67 -24.69
N ILE A 429 -27.96 -3.70 -26.02
CA ILE A 429 -26.86 -3.33 -26.93
C ILE A 429 -27.06 -1.87 -27.34
N GLU A 430 -26.08 -1.03 -27.08
CA GLU A 430 -26.06 0.39 -27.44
C GLU A 430 -25.03 0.62 -28.54
N THR A 431 -25.40 1.33 -29.59
CA THR A 431 -24.45 1.68 -30.67
C THR A 431 -23.99 3.13 -30.50
N ILE A 432 -22.67 3.32 -30.44
CA ILE A 432 -22.02 4.62 -30.28
C ILE A 432 -21.15 4.87 -31.50
N TYR A 433 -21.07 6.13 -31.92
CA TYR A 433 -20.22 6.54 -33.05
C TYR A 433 -19.08 7.41 -32.53
N GLN A 434 -17.92 7.31 -33.18
CA GLN A 434 -16.76 8.14 -32.88
C GLN A 434 -17.14 9.64 -32.83
N GLY A 435 -16.75 10.33 -31.77
CA GLY A 435 -17.06 11.73 -31.51
C GLY A 435 -18.48 11.99 -30.97
N LYS A 436 -19.29 10.95 -30.76
CA LYS A 436 -20.63 11.01 -30.14
C LYS A 436 -20.72 10.13 -28.89
N GLU A 437 -19.61 9.92 -28.21
CA GLU A 437 -19.54 9.07 -27.02
C GLU A 437 -20.32 9.67 -25.85
N THR A 438 -21.13 8.84 -25.21
CA THR A 438 -21.95 9.24 -24.06
C THR A 438 -21.10 9.29 -22.78
N PRO A 439 -21.45 10.11 -21.78
CA PRO A 439 -20.77 10.10 -20.48
C PRO A 439 -20.74 8.72 -19.81
N THR A 440 -21.78 7.90 -20.05
CA THR A 440 -21.88 6.54 -19.54
C THR A 440 -20.88 5.59 -20.19
N PHE A 441 -20.50 5.80 -21.45
CA PHE A 441 -19.44 5.05 -22.12
C PHE A 441 -18.05 5.52 -21.67
N LYS A 442 -17.84 6.83 -21.62
CA LYS A 442 -16.53 7.44 -21.29
C LYS A 442 -15.98 7.00 -19.93
N LYS A 443 -16.87 6.74 -18.95
CA LYS A 443 -16.49 6.34 -17.57
C LYS A 443 -15.69 5.03 -17.49
N PHE A 444 -15.74 4.20 -18.52
CA PHE A 444 -15.04 2.90 -18.55
C PHE A 444 -13.56 3.02 -18.96
N PHE A 445 -13.13 4.21 -19.39
CA PHE A 445 -11.75 4.49 -19.77
C PHE A 445 -11.07 5.26 -18.62
N PRO A 446 -9.86 4.86 -18.18
CA PRO A 446 -9.17 5.51 -17.05
C PRO A 446 -8.93 7.01 -17.22
N LYS A 447 -8.76 7.46 -18.47
CA LYS A 447 -8.65 8.87 -18.87
C LYS A 447 -9.36 9.05 -20.21
N TRP A 448 -10.09 10.15 -20.36
CA TRP A 448 -10.80 10.51 -21.59
C TRP A 448 -10.52 11.96 -21.98
N ASP A 449 -10.13 12.19 -23.22
CA ASP A 449 -9.91 13.47 -23.86
C ASP A 449 -10.85 13.62 -25.07
N ASP A 450 -11.78 14.58 -24.99
CA ASP A 450 -12.76 14.84 -26.06
C ASP A 450 -12.15 15.44 -27.34
N GLN A 451 -10.90 15.93 -27.26
CA GLN A 451 -10.19 16.49 -28.40
C GLN A 451 -9.30 15.45 -29.11
N LEU A 452 -9.15 14.25 -28.55
CA LEU A 452 -8.25 13.20 -29.06
C LEU A 452 -8.45 12.92 -30.56
N PHE A 453 -9.71 12.85 -31.00
CA PHE A 453 -10.09 12.51 -32.37
C PHE A 453 -10.36 13.73 -33.27
N GLN A 454 -10.30 14.96 -32.72
CA GLN A 454 -10.56 16.20 -33.48
C GLN A 454 -9.32 16.74 -34.19
N SER A 455 -8.14 16.42 -33.67
CA SER A 455 -6.89 16.77 -34.34
C SER A 455 -6.65 15.75 -35.47
N GLY A 456 -6.62 16.22 -36.73
CA GLY A 456 -6.30 15.41 -37.92
C GLY A 456 -4.84 14.93 -37.97
N ASN A 457 -4.31 14.46 -36.84
CA ASN A 457 -2.89 14.37 -36.50
C ASN A 457 -2.47 12.94 -36.14
N ARG A 458 -3.05 11.92 -36.77
CA ARG A 458 -2.62 10.53 -36.60
C ARG A 458 -2.55 9.80 -37.94
N SER A 459 -1.45 9.98 -38.66
CA SER A 459 -0.93 8.89 -39.50
C SER A 459 -0.08 7.97 -38.63
N VAL A 460 -0.20 6.66 -38.85
CA VAL A 460 0.46 5.53 -38.15
C VAL A 460 1.96 5.74 -37.92
N GLU A 461 2.59 6.55 -38.76
CA GLU A 461 4.01 6.89 -38.74
C GLU A 461 4.46 7.66 -37.48
N LYS A 462 3.58 8.48 -36.87
CA LYS A 462 3.91 9.22 -35.63
C LYS A 462 3.65 8.41 -34.35
N MET A 463 2.72 7.44 -34.37
CA MET A 463 2.53 6.51 -33.24
C MET A 463 3.76 5.62 -33.03
N ARG A 464 4.46 5.27 -34.12
CA ARG A 464 5.75 4.57 -34.04
C ARG A 464 6.88 5.40 -33.43
N LYS A 465 6.83 6.74 -33.53
CA LYS A 465 7.81 7.64 -32.88
C LYS A 465 7.52 7.88 -31.40
N LEU A 466 6.25 7.94 -30.99
CA LEU A 466 5.86 8.12 -29.59
C LEU A 466 6.09 6.88 -28.73
N LEU A 467 6.09 5.69 -29.33
CA LEU A 467 6.41 4.44 -28.65
C LEU A 467 7.91 4.10 -28.64
N PHE A 468 8.74 4.82 -29.42
CA PHE A 468 10.17 4.51 -29.58
C PHE A 468 11.11 5.73 -29.65
N HIS A 469 10.75 6.86 -29.04
CA HIS A 469 11.69 7.94 -28.70
C HIS A 469 11.42 8.50 -27.31
#